data_AF-A0A7S1WS91-F1
#
_entry.id   AF-A0A7S1WS91-F1
#
_cell.length_a   1.000
_cell.length_b   1.000
_cell.length_c   1.000
_cell.angle_alpha   90.00
_cell.angle_beta   90.00
_cell.angle_gamma   90.00
#
_symmetry.space_group_name_H-M   'P 1'
#
loop_
_entity.id
_entity.type
_entity.pdbx_description
1 polymer ?
#
loop_
_entity_poly.entity_id
_entity_poly.type
_entity_poly.pdbx_seq_one_letter_code
_entity_poly.pdbx_strand_id
1 'polypeptide(L)'
;ASAVFFFKRLGDLMREADPPLTQQLVTEVGLPSLTKELTRSPEKRECLCEIIYSYTQEDTLNHLLVLRALKEKMGDNLPVYVSCLSCLIAQDAQLGLLDEHLLDLYVYYALVAMQNSQPRIRVAGISILSTIVTCTSQHQSIVALIPNFGALANDEWWEVQAQLLLLSAHLLSKLSVVDHHENATEESDDHSTSGKAIDQAVEDAATANEEAIESLLAIINRLFVVSSSKNVLQVALSALVHLLSEYTNLLPMFVTVLLEQPPALRQRLLHPTEVEATSAPDRTLGRRTYVMGNSSRMYEEKCISSLWPHLDVAKTLTRQVEASALERLELEHMEVLEASLPDVFDVVEIDEWLAMFDKVKQYVFASLMDPELHLHSAAVVKKFWLCSTERVSARSIEASKKNLLQALRFLYSGGADRARVNEELVLGFLRELKERGGNVQLEVTSVVESFQETHPEEYKLSQLSTVFS
;
A
#
# COMPACT_ATOMS: atom_id res chain seq x y z
N ALA A 1 7.00 -13.69 26.41
CA ALA A 1 8.27 -12.99 26.15
C ALA A 1 9.46 -13.62 26.89
N SER A 2 9.47 -13.69 28.23
CA SER A 2 10.66 -14.13 29.01
C SER A 2 11.15 -15.56 28.72
N ALA A 3 10.26 -16.55 28.56
CA ALA A 3 10.66 -17.94 28.32
C ALA A 3 11.24 -18.19 26.92
N VAL A 4 10.60 -17.66 25.87
CA VAL A 4 11.08 -17.82 24.47
C VAL A 4 12.47 -17.20 24.33
N PHE A 5 12.66 -15.99 24.85
CA PHE A 5 13.97 -15.32 24.85
C PHE A 5 15.04 -16.16 25.56
N PHE A 6 14.71 -16.72 26.74
CA PHE A 6 15.62 -17.59 27.47
C PHE A 6 16.06 -18.81 26.64
N PHE A 7 15.11 -19.53 26.02
CA PHE A 7 15.44 -20.71 25.21
C PHE A 7 16.23 -20.36 23.96
N LYS A 8 15.91 -19.25 23.28
CA LYS A 8 16.70 -18.78 22.13
C LYS A 8 18.14 -18.50 22.53
N ARG A 9 18.33 -17.70 23.59
CA ARG A 9 19.67 -17.35 24.08
C ARG A 9 20.45 -18.56 24.57
N LEU A 10 19.78 -19.53 25.19
CA LEU A 10 20.41 -20.79 25.58
C LEU A 10 20.88 -21.58 24.35
N GLY A 11 20.04 -21.69 23.32
CA GLY A 11 20.41 -22.33 22.05
C GLY A 11 21.64 -21.69 21.42
N ASP A 12 21.64 -20.36 21.31
CA ASP A 12 22.77 -19.61 20.75
C ASP A 12 24.07 -19.90 21.52
N LEU A 13 24.05 -19.83 22.85
CA LEU A 13 25.22 -20.12 23.69
C LEU A 13 25.69 -21.57 23.59
N MET A 14 24.77 -22.52 23.44
CA MET A 14 25.10 -23.94 23.25
C MET A 14 25.73 -24.18 21.87
N ARG A 15 25.16 -23.55 20.83
CA ARG A 15 25.69 -23.62 19.46
C ARG A 15 27.07 -23.00 19.36
N GLU A 16 27.33 -21.88 20.05
CA GLU A 16 28.67 -21.29 20.14
C GLU A 16 29.69 -22.23 20.79
N ALA A 17 29.26 -23.07 21.74
CA ALA A 17 30.13 -23.99 22.47
C ALA A 17 30.39 -25.32 21.71
N ASP A 18 29.34 -25.96 21.19
CA ASP A 18 29.40 -27.22 20.44
C ASP A 18 28.23 -27.29 19.44
N PRO A 19 28.41 -26.78 18.21
CA PRO A 19 27.33 -26.73 17.22
C PRO A 19 26.77 -28.11 16.82
N PRO A 20 27.59 -29.14 16.52
CA PRO A 20 27.10 -30.47 16.19
C PRO A 20 26.28 -31.12 17.31
N LEU A 21 26.77 -31.08 18.55
CA LEU A 21 26.07 -31.69 19.68
C LEU A 21 24.76 -30.94 20.00
N THR A 22 24.76 -29.61 19.87
CA THR A 22 23.57 -28.77 20.08
C THR A 22 22.47 -29.10 19.08
N GLN A 23 22.84 -29.27 17.80
CA GLN A 23 21.88 -29.67 16.78
C GLN A 23 21.38 -31.10 16.98
N GLN A 24 22.26 -32.03 17.38
CA GLN A 24 21.86 -33.39 17.72
C GLN A 24 20.86 -33.39 18.89
N LEU A 25 21.11 -32.59 19.93
CA LEU A 25 20.20 -32.44 21.06
C LEU A 25 18.81 -31.98 20.62
N VAL A 26 18.71 -30.92 19.81
CA VAL A 26 17.40 -30.43 19.36
C VAL A 26 16.72 -31.45 18.45
N THR A 27 17.44 -32.10 17.54
CA THR A 27 16.84 -33.03 16.56
C THR A 27 16.41 -34.37 17.17
N GLU A 28 17.23 -34.96 18.03
CA GLU A 28 16.97 -36.28 18.61
C GLU A 28 16.12 -36.22 19.88
N VAL A 29 16.31 -35.19 20.71
CA VAL A 29 15.67 -35.07 22.04
C VAL A 29 14.58 -34.00 22.05
N GLY A 30 14.85 -32.82 21.49
CA GLY A 30 13.94 -31.68 21.51
C GLY A 30 12.71 -31.87 20.62
N LEU A 31 12.93 -32.20 19.34
CA LEU A 31 11.88 -32.27 18.32
C LEU A 31 10.72 -33.19 18.70
N PRO A 32 10.90 -34.42 19.24
CA PRO A 32 9.77 -35.27 19.64
C PRO A 32 8.79 -34.64 20.64
N SER A 33 9.28 -33.72 21.48
CA SER A 33 8.44 -32.96 22.42
C SER A 33 7.87 -31.71 21.77
N LEU A 34 8.69 -30.99 21.00
CA LEU A 34 8.28 -29.77 20.30
C LEU A 34 7.22 -30.05 19.23
N THR A 35 7.29 -31.16 18.49
CA THR A 35 6.30 -31.52 17.46
C THR A 35 4.90 -31.73 18.04
N LYS A 36 4.80 -32.29 19.25
CA LYS A 36 3.53 -32.42 19.98
C LYS A 36 2.94 -31.04 20.30
N GLU A 37 3.76 -30.10 20.75
CA GLU A 37 3.31 -28.75 21.07
C GLU A 37 3.00 -27.93 19.80
N LEU A 38 3.81 -28.03 18.75
CA LEU A 38 3.56 -27.42 17.43
C LEU A 38 2.23 -27.88 16.82
N THR A 39 1.86 -29.15 17.06
CA THR A 39 0.56 -29.70 16.64
C THR A 39 -0.58 -29.14 17.50
N ARG A 40 -0.39 -29.11 18.83
CA ARG A 40 -1.43 -28.72 19.79
C ARG A 40 -1.72 -27.22 19.85
N SER A 41 -0.71 -26.39 19.58
CA SER A 41 -0.72 -24.95 19.89
C SER A 41 -0.32 -24.12 18.66
N PRO A 42 -1.24 -23.89 17.70
CA PRO A 42 -0.98 -23.13 16.47
C PRO A 42 -0.39 -21.74 16.70
N GLU A 43 -0.84 -21.06 17.76
CA GLU A 43 -0.43 -19.71 18.14
C GLU A 43 1.03 -19.63 18.64
N LYS A 44 1.64 -20.76 18.99
CA LYS A 44 3.03 -20.82 19.45
C LYS A 44 4.01 -21.25 18.36
N ARG A 45 3.53 -21.61 17.17
CA ARG A 45 4.36 -22.23 16.13
C ARG A 45 5.55 -21.38 15.75
N GLU A 46 5.34 -20.08 15.53
CA GLU A 46 6.41 -19.16 15.18
C GLU A 46 7.52 -19.13 16.25
N CYS A 47 7.15 -18.89 17.52
CA CYS A 47 8.12 -18.89 18.62
C CYS A 47 8.83 -20.25 18.80
N LEU A 48 8.12 -21.36 18.61
CA LEU A 48 8.72 -22.70 18.72
C LEU A 48 9.65 -23.00 17.55
N CYS A 49 9.30 -22.55 16.34
CA CYS A 49 10.17 -22.62 15.16
C CYS A 49 11.46 -21.81 15.36
N GLU A 50 11.37 -20.59 15.90
CA GLU A 50 12.55 -19.79 16.28
C GLU A 50 13.44 -20.50 17.31
N ILE A 51 12.84 -21.16 18.31
CA ILE A 51 13.59 -21.96 19.28
C ILE A 51 14.26 -23.15 18.59
N ILE A 52 13.63 -23.80 17.61
CA ILE A 52 14.29 -24.90 16.89
C ILE A 52 15.53 -24.37 16.16
N TYR A 53 15.41 -23.25 15.44
CA TYR A 53 16.52 -22.68 14.67
C TYR A 53 17.63 -22.06 15.53
N SER A 54 17.35 -21.60 16.76
CA SER A 54 18.42 -21.15 17.67
C SER A 54 19.35 -22.28 18.12
N TYR A 55 19.00 -23.55 17.89
CA TYR A 55 19.85 -24.72 18.17
C TYR A 55 20.42 -25.36 16.89
N THR A 56 20.09 -24.83 15.71
CA THR A 56 20.57 -25.33 14.42
C THR A 56 21.84 -24.57 14.00
N GLN A 57 22.79 -25.27 13.38
CA GLN A 57 23.96 -24.64 12.75
C GLN A 57 23.53 -23.78 11.57
N GLU A 58 24.07 -22.56 11.46
CA GLU A 58 23.66 -21.55 10.46
C GLU A 58 24.25 -21.82 9.07
N ASP A 59 23.95 -23.00 8.52
CA ASP A 59 24.24 -23.36 7.14
C ASP A 59 23.08 -24.15 6.51
N THR A 60 23.00 -24.07 5.19
CA THR A 60 21.91 -24.63 4.40
C THR A 60 21.72 -26.14 4.64
N LEU A 61 22.81 -26.91 4.68
CA LEU A 61 22.72 -28.37 4.81
C LEU A 61 22.15 -28.75 6.18
N ASN A 62 22.61 -28.10 7.24
CA ASN A 62 22.12 -28.37 8.59
C ASN A 62 20.67 -27.94 8.79
N HIS A 63 20.24 -26.80 8.22
CA HIS A 63 18.83 -26.41 8.20
C HIS A 63 17.99 -27.46 7.46
N LEU A 64 18.44 -27.92 6.29
CA LEU A 64 17.76 -28.96 5.52
C LEU A 64 17.63 -30.28 6.30
N LEU A 65 18.68 -30.68 7.05
CA LEU A 65 18.64 -31.86 7.91
C LEU A 65 17.61 -31.70 9.05
N VAL A 66 17.56 -30.53 9.68
CA VAL A 66 16.57 -30.23 10.73
C VAL A 66 15.15 -30.23 10.17
N LEU A 67 14.91 -29.65 8.99
CA LEU A 67 13.61 -29.67 8.33
C LEU A 67 13.15 -31.10 7.98
N ARG A 68 14.06 -31.94 7.49
CA ARG A 68 13.78 -33.37 7.24
C ARG A 68 13.45 -34.12 8.52
N ALA A 69 14.22 -33.89 9.59
CA ALA A 69 13.96 -34.49 10.90
C ALA A 69 12.59 -34.02 11.45
N LEU A 70 12.28 -32.72 11.32
CA LEU A 70 10.99 -32.16 11.72
C LEU A 70 9.85 -32.84 10.96
N LYS A 71 9.97 -33.00 9.63
CA LYS A 71 8.99 -33.72 8.82
C LYS A 71 8.80 -35.15 9.30
N GLU A 72 9.89 -35.89 9.52
CA GLU A 72 9.85 -37.28 10.00
C GLU A 72 9.10 -37.37 11.34
N LYS A 73 9.38 -36.48 12.29
CA LYS A 73 8.72 -36.47 13.61
C LYS A 73 7.27 -36.00 13.57
N MET A 74 6.86 -35.26 12.54
CA MET A 74 5.46 -34.86 12.31
C MET A 74 4.61 -35.98 11.68
N GLY A 75 5.25 -36.98 11.05
CA GLY A 75 4.56 -38.10 10.40
C GLY A 75 3.61 -37.61 9.30
N ASP A 76 2.36 -38.09 9.34
CA ASP A 76 1.34 -37.77 8.34
C ASP A 76 0.71 -36.38 8.50
N ASN A 77 1.11 -35.60 9.52
CA ASN A 77 0.56 -34.27 9.76
C ASN A 77 1.22 -33.17 8.90
N LEU A 78 1.13 -33.36 7.59
CA LEU A 78 1.67 -32.44 6.60
C LEU A 78 1.16 -30.98 6.75
N PRO A 79 -0.12 -30.72 7.10
CA PRO A 79 -0.60 -29.37 7.39
C PRO A 79 0.23 -28.62 8.45
N VAL A 80 0.59 -29.29 9.55
CA VAL A 80 1.40 -28.67 10.61
C VAL A 80 2.81 -28.42 10.11
N TYR A 81 3.41 -29.38 9.39
CA TYR A 81 4.74 -29.21 8.81
C TYR A 81 4.82 -28.01 7.86
N VAL A 82 3.87 -27.87 6.93
CA VAL A 82 3.79 -26.70 6.03
C VAL A 82 3.63 -25.40 6.81
N SER A 83 2.81 -25.40 7.87
CA SER A 83 2.65 -24.21 8.72
C SER A 83 3.99 -23.81 9.34
N CYS A 84 4.78 -24.78 9.83
CA CYS A 84 6.11 -24.54 10.37
C CYS A 84 7.08 -24.00 9.30
N LEU A 85 7.09 -24.60 8.09
CA LEU A 85 7.90 -24.10 6.97
C LEU A 85 7.61 -22.63 6.67
N SER A 86 6.34 -22.23 6.72
CA SER A 86 5.93 -20.86 6.47
C SER A 86 6.39 -19.86 7.54
N CYS A 87 6.81 -20.34 8.72
CA CYS A 87 7.48 -19.53 9.75
C CYS A 87 9.01 -19.55 9.60
N LEU A 88 9.57 -20.68 9.19
CA LEU A 88 11.02 -20.90 9.14
C LEU A 88 11.69 -20.24 7.93
N ILE A 89 11.00 -20.15 6.79
CA ILE A 89 11.56 -19.58 5.56
C ILE A 89 12.06 -18.14 5.73
N ALA A 90 11.38 -17.32 6.52
CA ALA A 90 11.80 -15.95 6.76
C ALA A 90 13.16 -15.88 7.47
N GLN A 91 13.47 -16.84 8.34
CA GLN A 91 14.76 -16.93 9.02
C GLN A 91 15.84 -17.43 8.06
N ASP A 92 15.55 -18.45 7.25
CA ASP A 92 16.47 -18.92 6.21
C ASP A 92 16.83 -17.82 5.21
N ALA A 93 15.83 -17.01 4.82
CA ALA A 93 16.02 -15.84 3.97
C ALA A 93 16.92 -14.78 4.63
N GLN A 94 16.66 -14.43 5.89
CA GLN A 94 17.45 -13.43 6.63
C GLN A 94 18.91 -13.83 6.80
N LEU A 95 19.18 -15.14 6.95
CA LEU A 95 20.53 -15.69 7.05
C LEU A 95 21.21 -15.88 5.68
N GLY A 96 20.51 -15.62 4.56
CA GLY A 96 21.03 -15.81 3.21
C GLY A 96 21.25 -17.29 2.83
N LEU A 97 20.50 -18.21 3.45
CA LEU A 97 20.69 -19.66 3.30
C LEU A 97 19.87 -20.29 2.16
N LEU A 98 18.98 -19.52 1.51
CA LEU A 98 18.07 -19.99 0.45
C LEU A 98 18.82 -20.29 -0.86
N ASP A 99 19.56 -21.39 -0.88
CA ASP A 99 20.13 -21.99 -2.09
C ASP A 99 19.10 -22.84 -2.85
N GLU A 100 19.52 -23.42 -3.97
CA GLU A 100 18.68 -24.28 -4.83
C GLU A 100 18.02 -25.43 -4.04
N HIS A 101 18.73 -26.06 -3.10
CA HIS A 101 18.23 -27.22 -2.36
C HIS A 101 17.16 -26.85 -1.34
N LEU A 102 17.34 -25.76 -0.60
CA LEU A 102 16.29 -25.29 0.32
C LEU A 102 15.11 -24.72 -0.46
N LEU A 103 15.35 -24.01 -1.56
CA LEU A 103 14.30 -23.49 -2.41
C LEU A 103 13.44 -24.60 -3.00
N ASP A 104 14.04 -25.66 -3.53
CA ASP A 104 13.31 -26.84 -4.03
C ASP A 104 12.38 -27.43 -2.97
N LEU A 105 12.87 -27.56 -1.73
CA LEU A 105 12.05 -28.05 -0.62
C LEU A 105 10.87 -27.13 -0.35
N TYR A 106 11.11 -25.82 -0.23
CA TYR A 106 10.08 -24.84 0.08
C TYR A 106 9.04 -24.74 -1.04
N VAL A 107 9.47 -24.68 -2.30
CA VAL A 107 8.60 -24.63 -3.48
C VAL A 107 7.76 -25.91 -3.57
N TYR A 108 8.37 -27.08 -3.38
CA TYR A 108 7.65 -28.36 -3.38
C TYR A 108 6.51 -28.36 -2.36
N TYR A 109 6.80 -28.02 -1.09
CA TYR A 109 5.77 -28.02 -0.06
C TYR A 109 4.74 -26.89 -0.22
N ALA A 110 5.12 -25.75 -0.80
CA ALA A 110 4.19 -24.69 -1.15
C ALA A 110 3.18 -25.13 -2.23
N LEU A 111 3.63 -25.84 -3.26
CA LEU A 111 2.75 -26.42 -4.29
C LEU A 111 1.76 -27.42 -3.70
N VAL A 112 2.24 -28.34 -2.85
CA VAL A 112 1.38 -29.31 -2.16
C VAL A 112 0.38 -28.57 -1.25
N ALA A 113 0.80 -27.51 -0.59
CA ALA A 113 -0.04 -26.71 0.29
C ALA A 113 -1.16 -25.97 -0.44
N MET A 114 -0.88 -25.42 -1.63
CA MET A 114 -1.89 -24.71 -2.44
C MET A 114 -3.04 -25.60 -2.91
N GLN A 115 -2.82 -26.91 -3.03
CA GLN A 115 -3.85 -27.90 -3.38
C GLN A 115 -4.60 -28.43 -2.16
N ASN A 116 -4.24 -28.03 -0.94
CA ASN A 116 -4.84 -28.55 0.28
C ASN A 116 -6.27 -28.03 0.48
N SER A 117 -7.16 -28.86 1.04
CA SER A 117 -8.55 -28.46 1.33
C SER A 117 -8.66 -27.41 2.44
N GLN A 118 -7.69 -27.33 3.35
CA GLN A 118 -7.69 -26.36 4.45
C GLN A 118 -7.15 -25.01 3.97
N PRO A 119 -7.94 -23.92 4.05
CA PRO A 119 -7.52 -22.60 3.57
C PRO A 119 -6.26 -22.07 4.27
N ARG A 120 -6.11 -22.35 5.57
CA ARG A 120 -4.93 -21.94 6.35
C ARG A 120 -3.62 -22.52 5.79
N ILE A 121 -3.69 -23.71 5.21
CA ILE A 121 -2.53 -24.38 4.60
C ILE A 121 -2.24 -23.78 3.24
N ARG A 122 -3.27 -23.47 2.44
CA ARG A 122 -3.10 -22.72 1.18
C ARG A 122 -2.45 -21.35 1.43
N VAL A 123 -2.93 -20.60 2.44
CA VAL A 123 -2.32 -19.34 2.90
C VAL A 123 -0.84 -19.52 3.25
N ALA A 124 -0.50 -20.58 3.99
CA ALA A 124 0.89 -20.87 4.35
C ALA A 124 1.76 -21.17 3.10
N GLY A 125 1.23 -21.92 2.14
CA GLY A 125 1.89 -22.19 0.85
C GLY A 125 2.15 -20.92 0.04
N ILE A 126 1.13 -20.07 -0.13
CA ILE A 126 1.28 -18.80 -0.87
C ILE A 126 2.27 -17.88 -0.17
N SER A 127 2.25 -17.83 1.17
CA SER A 127 3.22 -17.03 1.91
C SER A 127 4.66 -17.51 1.74
N ILE A 128 4.89 -18.83 1.65
CA ILE A 128 6.24 -19.36 1.38
C ILE A 128 6.72 -18.81 0.03
N LEU A 129 5.90 -18.91 -1.03
CA LEU A 129 6.23 -18.37 -2.35
C LEU A 129 6.47 -16.86 -2.30
N SER A 130 5.62 -16.12 -1.58
CA SER A 130 5.78 -14.67 -1.41
C SER A 130 7.11 -14.32 -0.75
N THR A 131 7.54 -15.05 0.29
CA THR A 131 8.84 -14.84 0.92
C THR A 131 9.99 -15.12 -0.03
N ILE A 132 9.90 -16.19 -0.85
CA ILE A 132 10.92 -16.50 -1.87
C ILE A 132 11.06 -15.34 -2.86
N VAL A 133 9.95 -14.82 -3.38
CA VAL A 133 9.94 -13.71 -4.35
C VAL A 133 10.55 -12.45 -3.74
N THR A 134 10.24 -12.13 -2.49
CA THR A 134 10.77 -10.91 -1.84
C THR A 134 12.25 -11.02 -1.48
N CYS A 135 12.72 -12.21 -1.11
CA CYS A 135 14.03 -12.39 -0.49
C CYS A 135 15.10 -12.99 -1.42
N THR A 136 14.73 -13.55 -2.57
CA THR A 136 15.69 -14.19 -3.48
C THR A 136 15.65 -13.56 -4.87
N SER A 137 16.74 -13.73 -5.62
CA SER A 137 16.79 -13.39 -7.05
C SER A 137 16.11 -14.45 -7.92
N GLN A 138 15.83 -15.65 -7.39
CA GLN A 138 15.30 -16.81 -8.13
C GLN A 138 13.78 -16.78 -8.34
N HIS A 139 13.20 -15.59 -8.50
CA HIS A 139 11.76 -15.38 -8.68
C HIS A 139 11.20 -16.06 -9.95
N GLN A 140 12.03 -16.31 -10.97
CA GLN A 140 11.64 -16.97 -12.22
C GLN A 140 11.04 -18.37 -12.01
N SER A 141 11.55 -19.11 -11.00
CA SER A 141 10.97 -20.41 -10.62
C SER A 141 9.52 -20.30 -10.15
N ILE A 142 9.15 -19.15 -9.57
CA ILE A 142 7.80 -18.85 -9.08
C ILE A 142 6.91 -18.30 -10.20
N VAL A 143 7.48 -17.54 -11.13
CA VAL A 143 6.80 -17.06 -12.36
C VAL A 143 6.24 -18.25 -13.16
N ALA A 144 7.04 -19.32 -13.31
CA ALA A 144 6.59 -20.54 -13.97
C ALA A 144 5.38 -21.22 -13.31
N LEU A 145 5.04 -20.86 -12.07
CA LEU A 145 3.90 -21.41 -11.32
C LEU A 145 2.62 -20.58 -11.46
N ILE A 146 2.65 -19.42 -12.13
CA ILE A 146 1.50 -18.52 -12.33
C ILE A 146 0.24 -19.24 -12.84
N PRO A 147 0.33 -20.21 -13.79
CA PRO A 147 -0.86 -20.95 -14.23
C PRO A 147 -1.64 -21.64 -13.10
N ASN A 148 -0.97 -21.98 -12.00
CA ASN A 148 -1.60 -22.62 -10.83
C ASN A 148 -2.36 -21.62 -9.93
N PHE A 149 -2.12 -20.32 -10.07
CA PHE A 149 -2.70 -19.29 -9.20
C PHE A 149 -4.14 -18.93 -9.56
N GLY A 150 -4.54 -19.10 -10.83
CA GLY A 150 -5.88 -18.71 -11.30
C GLY A 150 -7.03 -19.39 -10.55
N ALA A 151 -6.85 -20.67 -10.15
CA ALA A 151 -7.84 -21.39 -9.35
C ALA A 151 -8.03 -20.76 -7.96
N LEU A 152 -6.95 -20.30 -7.33
CA LEU A 152 -6.96 -19.67 -6.00
C LEU A 152 -7.65 -18.30 -6.01
N ALA A 153 -7.77 -17.64 -7.16
CA ALA A 153 -8.57 -16.43 -7.29
C ALA A 153 -10.09 -16.68 -7.16
N ASN A 154 -10.53 -17.95 -7.14
CA ASN A 154 -11.91 -18.37 -6.87
C ASN A 154 -12.11 -18.85 -5.42
N ASP A 155 -11.08 -18.78 -4.58
CA ASP A 155 -11.17 -19.31 -3.21
C ASP A 155 -12.20 -18.55 -2.39
N GLU A 156 -13.01 -19.26 -1.60
CA GLU A 156 -14.00 -18.64 -0.72
C GLU A 156 -13.36 -17.93 0.49
N TRP A 157 -12.13 -18.31 0.84
CA TRP A 157 -11.45 -17.78 2.01
C TRP A 157 -10.69 -16.49 1.68
N TRP A 158 -11.12 -15.40 2.31
CA TRP A 158 -10.55 -14.06 2.07
C TRP A 158 -9.02 -14.01 2.23
N GLU A 159 -8.45 -14.75 3.19
CA GLU A 159 -7.02 -14.70 3.48
C GLU A 159 -6.20 -15.38 2.38
N VAL A 160 -6.78 -16.36 1.67
CA VAL A 160 -6.15 -16.96 0.48
C VAL A 160 -6.09 -15.93 -0.64
N GLN A 161 -7.20 -15.24 -0.90
CA GLN A 161 -7.28 -14.17 -1.90
C GLN A 161 -6.31 -13.01 -1.57
N ALA A 162 -6.25 -12.59 -0.31
CA ALA A 162 -5.36 -11.52 0.15
C ALA A 162 -3.88 -11.90 0.01
N GLN A 163 -3.49 -13.13 0.38
CA GLN A 163 -2.13 -13.62 0.14
C GLN A 163 -1.80 -13.74 -1.34
N LEU A 164 -2.78 -14.15 -2.16
CA LEU A 164 -2.56 -14.22 -3.59
C LEU A 164 -2.31 -12.83 -4.19
N LEU A 165 -3.07 -11.80 -3.77
CA LEU A 165 -2.82 -10.41 -4.18
C LEU A 165 -1.43 -9.92 -3.76
N LEU A 166 -0.96 -10.27 -2.56
CA LEU A 166 0.40 -9.94 -2.12
C LEU A 166 1.46 -10.61 -2.99
N LEU A 167 1.31 -11.91 -3.25
CA LEU A 167 2.23 -12.65 -4.12
C LEU A 167 2.23 -12.05 -5.54
N SER A 168 1.06 -11.75 -6.10
CA SER A 168 0.94 -11.11 -7.41
C SER A 168 1.60 -9.74 -7.43
N ALA A 169 1.44 -8.95 -6.37
CA ALA A 169 2.06 -7.64 -6.28
C ALA A 169 3.60 -7.73 -6.22
N HIS A 170 4.14 -8.67 -5.43
CA HIS A 170 5.58 -8.89 -5.36
C HIS A 170 6.16 -9.41 -6.68
N LEU A 171 5.45 -10.30 -7.38
CA LEU A 171 5.90 -10.80 -8.69
C LEU A 171 5.91 -9.69 -9.74
N LEU A 172 4.86 -8.87 -9.83
CA LEU A 172 4.83 -7.72 -10.75
C LEU A 172 6.00 -6.77 -10.49
N SER A 173 6.25 -6.42 -9.23
CA SER A 173 7.40 -5.56 -8.85
C SER A 173 8.76 -6.16 -9.21
N LYS A 174 8.89 -7.50 -9.32
CA LYS A 174 10.14 -8.13 -9.78
C LYS A 174 10.27 -8.13 -11.29
N LEU A 175 9.16 -8.33 -12.00
CA LEU A 175 9.15 -8.36 -13.46
C LEU A 175 9.42 -6.97 -14.06
N SER A 176 8.89 -5.90 -13.46
CA SER A 176 9.15 -4.52 -13.94
C SER A 176 10.61 -4.08 -13.84
N VAL A 177 11.34 -4.53 -12.81
CA VAL A 177 12.76 -4.19 -12.62
C VAL A 177 13.64 -4.84 -13.68
N VAL A 178 13.29 -6.04 -14.16
CA VAL A 178 14.07 -6.78 -15.17
C VAL A 178 14.00 -6.07 -16.51
N ASP A 179 12.79 -5.63 -16.92
CA ASP A 179 12.59 -4.94 -18.20
C ASP A 179 13.40 -3.62 -18.31
N HIS A 180 13.61 -2.92 -17.20
CA HIS A 180 14.41 -1.68 -17.19
C HIS A 180 15.92 -1.93 -17.31
N HIS A 181 16.42 -3.07 -16.82
CA HIS A 181 17.85 -3.39 -16.88
C HIS A 181 18.28 -3.90 -18.26
N GLU A 182 17.43 -4.67 -18.94
CA GLU A 182 17.74 -5.18 -20.28
C GLU A 182 17.79 -4.04 -21.31
N ASN A 183 16.81 -3.12 -21.27
CA ASN A 183 16.75 -1.96 -22.16
C ASN A 183 17.93 -0.97 -22.01
N ALA A 184 18.53 -0.87 -20.82
CA ALA A 184 19.66 0.04 -20.59
C ALA A 184 21.01 -0.49 -21.14
N THR A 185 21.10 -1.80 -21.42
CA THR A 185 22.37 -2.46 -21.79
C THR A 185 22.55 -2.56 -23.31
N GLU A 186 21.47 -2.47 -24.09
CA GLU A 186 21.50 -2.58 -25.56
C GLU A 186 22.00 -1.30 -26.28
N GLU A 187 22.03 -0.15 -25.62
CA GLU A 187 22.47 1.10 -26.26
C GLU A 187 24.01 1.28 -26.36
N SER A 188 24.83 0.33 -25.87
CA SER A 188 26.28 0.58 -25.70
C SER A 188 27.29 -0.18 -26.55
N ASP A 189 26.96 -1.18 -27.38
CA ASP A 189 28.00 -1.92 -28.13
C ASP A 189 27.66 -2.20 -29.61
N ASP A 190 28.33 -1.43 -30.48
CA ASP A 190 28.38 -1.63 -31.93
C ASP A 190 29.50 -2.62 -32.29
N HIS A 191 29.18 -3.59 -33.15
CA HIS A 191 30.05 -4.57 -33.84
C HIS A 191 30.34 -5.95 -33.17
N SER A 192 29.50 -6.97 -33.44
CA SER A 192 29.98 -8.30 -33.89
C SER A 192 28.87 -9.24 -34.37
N THR A 193 29.17 -10.05 -35.39
CA THR A 193 28.25 -10.86 -36.21
C THR A 193 27.87 -12.24 -35.62
N SER A 194 27.80 -12.39 -34.29
CA SER A 194 27.46 -13.66 -33.61
C SER A 194 26.10 -13.63 -32.85
N GLY A 195 25.21 -12.66 -33.14
CA GLY A 195 24.04 -12.32 -32.31
C GLY A 195 22.75 -13.14 -32.49
N LYS A 196 22.49 -13.77 -33.63
CA LYS A 196 21.13 -14.27 -33.96
C LYS A 196 20.50 -15.30 -33.00
N ALA A 197 21.30 -16.09 -32.28
CA ALA A 197 20.77 -17.09 -31.34
C ALA A 197 20.50 -16.51 -29.94
N ILE A 198 21.20 -15.42 -29.59
CA ILE A 198 21.00 -14.71 -28.32
C ILE A 198 19.76 -13.83 -28.46
N ASP A 199 19.61 -13.15 -29.60
CA ASP A 199 18.47 -12.28 -29.90
C ASP A 199 17.13 -13.04 -29.76
N GLN A 200 17.04 -14.29 -30.25
CA GLN A 200 15.82 -15.10 -30.14
C GLN A 200 15.48 -15.49 -28.70
N ALA A 201 16.49 -15.83 -27.87
CA ALA A 201 16.25 -16.26 -26.50
C ALA A 201 15.80 -15.11 -25.59
N VAL A 202 16.28 -13.89 -25.88
CA VAL A 202 15.84 -12.66 -25.20
C VAL A 202 14.40 -12.32 -25.59
N GLU A 203 14.06 -12.40 -26.88
CA GLU A 203 12.69 -12.16 -27.36
C GLU A 203 11.68 -13.16 -26.77
N ASP A 204 12.05 -14.45 -26.70
CA ASP A 204 11.21 -15.49 -26.10
C ASP A 204 11.00 -15.24 -24.59
N ALA A 205 12.02 -14.76 -23.87
CA ALA A 205 11.94 -14.45 -22.44
C ALA A 205 11.07 -13.21 -22.16
N ALA A 206 11.23 -12.16 -22.96
CA ALA A 206 10.40 -10.95 -22.87
C ALA A 206 8.91 -11.28 -23.10
N THR A 207 8.62 -12.10 -24.12
CA THR A 207 7.26 -12.57 -24.41
C THR A 207 6.67 -13.35 -23.23
N ALA A 208 7.45 -14.25 -22.62
CA ALA A 208 7.01 -15.01 -21.45
C ALA A 208 6.74 -14.12 -20.23
N ASN A 209 7.54 -13.07 -20.02
CA ASN A 209 7.32 -12.09 -18.96
C ASN A 209 6.05 -11.28 -19.20
N GLU A 210 5.78 -10.87 -20.44
CA GLU A 210 4.55 -10.15 -20.80
C GLU A 210 3.30 -11.00 -20.52
N GLU A 211 3.29 -12.27 -20.93
CA GLU A 211 2.21 -13.22 -20.63
C GLU A 211 2.01 -13.42 -19.10
N ALA A 212 3.12 -13.46 -18.36
CA ALA A 212 3.09 -13.54 -16.90
C ALA A 212 2.49 -12.28 -16.26
N ILE A 213 2.88 -11.09 -16.72
CA ILE A 213 2.34 -9.81 -16.27
C ILE A 213 0.84 -9.75 -16.53
N GLU A 214 0.39 -10.09 -17.74
CA GLU A 214 -1.03 -10.11 -18.09
C GLU A 214 -1.83 -11.05 -17.18
N SER A 215 -1.29 -12.24 -16.92
CA SER A 215 -1.91 -13.24 -16.04
C SER A 215 -2.04 -12.74 -14.60
N LEU A 216 -1.00 -12.08 -14.08
CA LEU A 216 -1.01 -11.50 -12.73
C LEU A 216 -1.99 -10.33 -12.62
N LEU A 217 -2.03 -9.45 -13.62
CA LEU A 217 -3.00 -8.35 -13.69
C LEU A 217 -4.44 -8.87 -13.79
N ALA A 218 -4.68 -9.97 -14.50
CA ALA A 218 -5.99 -10.62 -14.56
C ALA A 218 -6.43 -11.16 -13.18
N ILE A 219 -5.50 -11.74 -12.41
CA ILE A 219 -5.76 -12.17 -11.02
C ILE A 219 -6.10 -10.96 -10.14
N ILE A 220 -5.33 -9.87 -10.25
CA ILE A 220 -5.56 -8.65 -9.47
C ILE A 220 -6.93 -8.05 -9.81
N ASN A 221 -7.24 -7.83 -11.09
CA ASN A 221 -8.50 -7.25 -11.53
C ASN A 221 -9.72 -8.08 -11.10
N ARG A 222 -9.55 -9.38 -10.95
CA ARG A 222 -10.61 -10.28 -10.48
C ARG A 222 -10.83 -10.18 -8.97
N LEU A 223 -9.76 -10.08 -8.18
CA LEU A 223 -9.82 -10.09 -6.71
C LEU A 223 -9.99 -8.71 -6.10
N PHE A 224 -9.46 -7.68 -6.76
CA PHE A 224 -9.45 -6.30 -6.28
C PHE A 224 -10.63 -5.52 -6.84
N VAL A 225 -11.83 -5.89 -6.39
CA VAL A 225 -13.09 -5.27 -6.78
C VAL A 225 -13.87 -4.87 -5.55
N VAL A 226 -14.70 -3.82 -5.63
CA VAL A 226 -15.46 -3.26 -4.49
C VAL A 226 -16.34 -4.28 -3.76
N SER A 227 -16.75 -5.36 -4.42
CA SER A 227 -17.55 -6.45 -3.85
C SER A 227 -16.75 -7.49 -3.07
N SER A 228 -15.41 -7.43 -3.11
CA SER A 228 -14.54 -8.31 -2.33
C SER A 228 -14.61 -8.01 -0.84
N SER A 229 -14.15 -8.96 -0.02
CA SER A 229 -14.17 -8.77 1.43
C SER A 229 -13.33 -7.54 1.84
N LYS A 230 -13.76 -6.84 2.89
CA LYS A 230 -13.06 -5.66 3.42
C LYS A 230 -11.60 -5.95 3.76
N ASN A 231 -11.31 -7.13 4.32
CA ASN A 231 -9.95 -7.55 4.65
C ASN A 231 -9.08 -7.73 3.41
N VAL A 232 -9.63 -8.30 2.32
CA VAL A 232 -8.92 -8.43 1.03
C VAL A 232 -8.57 -7.04 0.50
N LEU A 233 -9.54 -6.13 0.46
CA LEU A 233 -9.35 -4.78 -0.07
C LEU A 233 -8.34 -3.98 0.76
N GLN A 234 -8.39 -4.09 2.08
CA GLN A 234 -7.44 -3.43 2.98
C GLN A 234 -5.99 -3.90 2.75
N VAL A 235 -5.78 -5.22 2.66
CA VAL A 235 -4.45 -5.78 2.36
C VAL A 235 -4.00 -5.38 0.95
N ALA A 236 -4.91 -5.43 -0.02
CA ALA A 236 -4.62 -5.11 -1.41
C ALA A 236 -4.24 -3.64 -1.62
N LEU A 237 -4.94 -2.70 -0.98
CA LEU A 237 -4.61 -1.27 -1.04
C LEU A 237 -3.17 -1.01 -0.57
N SER A 238 -2.74 -1.68 0.51
CA SER A 238 -1.37 -1.54 1.04
C SER A 238 -0.32 -2.23 0.17
N ALA A 239 -0.69 -3.30 -0.53
CA ALA A 239 0.21 -4.08 -1.38
C ALA A 239 0.42 -3.45 -2.76
N LEU A 240 -0.67 -3.02 -3.40
CA LEU A 240 -0.70 -2.58 -4.80
C LEU A 240 -0.25 -1.13 -4.98
N VAL A 241 -0.20 -0.33 -3.91
CA VAL A 241 0.14 1.11 -4.00
C VAL A 241 1.47 1.38 -4.70
N HIS A 242 2.47 0.51 -4.50
CA HIS A 242 3.80 0.65 -5.10
C HIS A 242 3.84 0.34 -6.60
N LEU A 243 2.79 -0.31 -7.13
CA LEU A 243 2.70 -0.70 -8.52
C LEU A 243 2.02 0.36 -9.40
N LEU A 244 1.42 1.39 -8.79
CA LEU A 244 0.57 2.34 -9.51
C LEU A 244 1.33 3.20 -10.54
N SER A 245 2.63 3.44 -10.33
CA SER A 245 3.47 4.19 -11.27
C SER A 245 3.82 3.38 -12.53
N GLU A 246 4.06 2.08 -12.36
CA GLU A 246 4.45 1.18 -13.46
C GLU A 246 3.22 0.63 -14.19
N TYR A 247 2.16 0.33 -13.44
CA TYR A 247 0.93 -0.30 -13.93
C TYR A 247 -0.25 0.65 -13.78
N THR A 248 -0.26 1.71 -14.58
CA THR A 248 -1.27 2.79 -14.52
C THR A 248 -2.71 2.32 -14.80
N ASN A 249 -2.88 1.17 -15.43
CA ASN A 249 -4.19 0.52 -15.62
C ASN A 249 -4.84 0.08 -14.29
N LEU A 250 -4.08 -0.04 -13.20
CA LEU A 250 -4.61 -0.33 -11.86
C LEU A 250 -5.26 0.90 -11.20
N LEU A 251 -4.88 2.12 -11.61
CA LEU A 251 -5.32 3.37 -10.96
C LEU A 251 -6.85 3.51 -10.86
N PRO A 252 -7.64 3.29 -11.93
CA PRO A 252 -9.09 3.48 -11.83
C PRO A 252 -9.73 2.54 -10.80
N MET A 253 -9.33 1.27 -10.78
CA MET A 253 -9.85 0.32 -9.80
C MET A 253 -9.37 0.66 -8.39
N PHE A 254 -8.11 1.07 -8.24
CA PHE A 254 -7.53 1.47 -6.95
C PHE A 254 -8.27 2.65 -6.33
N VAL A 255 -8.51 3.71 -7.09
CA VAL A 255 -9.26 4.88 -6.60
C VAL A 255 -10.70 4.49 -6.28
N THR A 256 -11.35 3.68 -7.12
CA THR A 256 -12.74 3.21 -6.87
C THR A 256 -12.83 2.44 -5.56
N VAL A 257 -11.94 1.46 -5.35
CA VAL A 257 -11.90 0.67 -4.12
C VAL A 257 -11.62 1.53 -2.91
N LEU A 258 -10.74 2.53 -3.02
CA LEU A 258 -10.40 3.42 -1.93
C LEU A 258 -11.56 4.32 -1.51
N LEU A 259 -12.30 4.87 -2.48
CA LEU A 259 -13.48 5.71 -2.22
C LEU A 259 -14.55 4.92 -1.45
N GLU A 260 -14.74 3.63 -1.78
CA GLU A 260 -15.70 2.73 -1.14
C GLU A 260 -15.27 2.22 0.26
N GLN A 261 -14.07 2.58 0.75
CA GLN A 261 -13.66 2.17 2.09
C GLN A 261 -14.41 2.93 3.18
N PRO A 262 -14.70 2.29 4.34
CA PRO A 262 -15.27 2.99 5.48
C PRO A 262 -14.41 4.19 5.91
N PRO A 263 -15.00 5.33 6.35
CA PRO A 263 -14.25 6.54 6.69
C PRO A 263 -13.10 6.31 7.66
N ALA A 264 -13.33 5.52 8.71
CA ALA A 264 -12.31 5.21 9.72
C ALA A 264 -11.12 4.41 9.16
N LEU A 265 -11.32 3.58 8.13
CA LEU A 265 -10.22 2.87 7.47
C LEU A 265 -9.51 3.81 6.50
N ARG A 266 -10.28 4.54 5.67
CA ARG A 266 -9.73 5.46 4.68
C ARG A 266 -8.87 6.54 5.33
N GLN A 267 -9.30 7.13 6.45
CA GLN A 267 -8.51 8.12 7.19
C GLN A 267 -7.16 7.58 7.66
N ARG A 268 -7.09 6.32 8.12
CA ARG A 268 -5.80 5.70 8.52
C ARG A 268 -4.89 5.42 7.33
N LEU A 269 -5.47 5.09 6.17
CA LEU A 269 -4.73 4.88 4.94
C LEU A 269 -4.20 6.20 4.35
N LEU A 270 -4.92 7.30 4.54
CA LEU A 270 -4.60 8.60 3.93
C LEU A 270 -3.77 9.52 4.83
N HIS A 271 -3.82 9.36 6.14
CA HIS A 271 -3.11 10.23 7.07
C HIS A 271 -2.06 9.43 7.86
N PRO A 272 -0.78 9.86 7.85
CA PRO A 272 0.22 9.31 8.74
C PRO A 272 -0.26 9.43 10.19
N THR A 273 -0.15 8.35 10.96
CA THR A 273 -0.49 8.42 12.39
C THR A 273 0.53 9.36 13.06
N GLU A 274 0.09 10.34 13.87
CA GLU A 274 0.95 11.37 14.50
C GLU A 274 2.23 10.83 15.18
N VAL A 275 2.22 9.55 15.58
CA VAL A 275 3.36 8.83 16.15
C VAL A 275 4.52 8.68 15.14
N GLU A 276 4.24 8.57 13.85
CA GLU A 276 5.24 8.42 12.79
C GLU A 276 5.97 9.75 12.48
N ALA A 277 5.30 10.89 12.67
CA ALA A 277 5.85 12.20 12.36
C ALA A 277 6.88 12.71 13.38
N THR A 278 6.93 12.12 14.58
CA THR A 278 7.74 12.61 15.71
C THR A 278 8.87 11.67 16.13
N SER A 279 8.92 10.44 15.63
CA SER A 279 9.98 9.49 15.95
C SER A 279 11.18 9.62 15.01
N ALA A 280 12.34 9.96 15.57
CA ALA A 280 13.65 9.78 14.96
C ALA A 280 13.79 8.38 14.30
N PRO A 281 14.62 8.23 13.25
CA PRO A 281 14.61 7.07 12.33
C PRO A 281 14.91 5.69 12.92
N ASP A 282 15.12 5.57 14.24
CA ASP A 282 15.66 4.36 14.87
C ASP A 282 14.73 3.69 15.91
N ARG A 283 13.45 4.08 15.98
CA ARG A 283 12.43 3.41 16.81
C ARG A 283 11.10 3.24 16.07
N THR A 284 11.11 2.31 15.13
CA THR A 284 9.99 1.85 14.27
C THR A 284 8.92 1.04 15.03
N LEU A 285 8.38 1.58 16.12
CA LEU A 285 7.20 1.03 16.80
C LEU A 285 6.09 2.07 16.90
N GLY A 286 5.87 2.83 15.82
CA GLY A 286 4.57 3.43 15.56
C GLY A 286 3.49 2.34 15.67
N ARG A 287 2.32 2.69 16.20
CA ARG A 287 1.22 1.75 16.39
C ARG A 287 0.69 1.31 15.02
N ARG A 288 1.37 0.35 14.41
CA ARG A 288 0.98 -0.27 13.14
C ARG A 288 -0.39 -0.92 13.35
N THR A 289 -1.33 -0.58 12.47
CA THR A 289 -2.62 -1.28 12.43
C THR A 289 -2.43 -2.54 11.62
N TYR A 290 -2.98 -3.65 12.11
CA TYR A 290 -2.84 -4.95 11.46
C TYR A 290 -4.20 -5.55 11.18
N VAL A 291 -4.33 -6.17 10.01
CA VAL A 291 -5.37 -7.19 9.81
C VAL A 291 -4.85 -8.48 10.41
N MET A 292 -5.61 -9.07 11.33
CA MET A 292 -5.27 -10.36 11.93
C MET A 292 -5.83 -11.48 11.07
N GLY A 293 -4.94 -12.28 10.49
CA GLY A 293 -5.26 -13.52 9.81
C GLY A 293 -5.61 -14.65 10.79
N ASN A 294 -6.23 -15.71 10.29
CA ASN A 294 -6.65 -16.86 11.09
C ASN A 294 -5.48 -17.72 11.61
N SER A 295 -4.28 -17.50 11.07
CA SER A 295 -3.03 -18.19 11.42
C SER A 295 -2.07 -17.31 12.22
N SER A 296 -2.59 -16.29 12.93
CA SER A 296 -1.79 -15.28 13.63
C SER A 296 -0.89 -14.43 12.71
N ARG A 297 -1.10 -14.53 11.39
CA ARG A 297 -0.42 -13.69 10.41
C ARG A 297 -0.93 -12.27 10.54
N MET A 298 0.00 -11.32 10.55
CA MET A 298 -0.31 -9.90 10.64
C MET A 298 -0.04 -9.27 9.28
N TYR A 299 -1.05 -8.59 8.73
CA TYR A 299 -0.90 -7.81 7.51
C TYR A 299 -0.79 -6.35 7.90
N GLU A 300 0.34 -5.73 7.58
CA GLU A 300 0.59 -4.34 7.91
C GLU A 300 -0.25 -3.41 7.03
N GLU A 301 -1.01 -2.54 7.69
CA GLU A 301 -1.67 -1.40 7.04
C GLU A 301 -0.65 -0.27 6.88
N LYS A 302 -0.41 0.15 5.64
CA LYS A 302 0.51 1.26 5.32
C LYS A 302 -0.29 2.55 5.07
N CYS A 303 0.30 3.70 5.38
CA CYS A 303 -0.19 4.99 4.90
C CYS A 303 0.04 5.10 3.39
N ILE A 304 -0.95 4.75 2.58
CA ILE A 304 -0.82 4.64 1.11
C ILE A 304 -0.58 6.00 0.46
N SER A 305 -1.03 7.09 1.09
CA SER A 305 -0.84 8.44 0.54
C SER A 305 0.62 8.88 0.51
N SER A 306 1.48 8.29 1.35
CA SER A 306 2.92 8.54 1.33
C SER A 306 3.68 7.76 0.25
N LEU A 307 3.00 6.85 -0.46
CA LEU A 307 3.63 5.86 -1.35
C LEU A 307 3.14 5.95 -2.79
N TRP A 308 1.98 6.54 -3.04
CA TRP A 308 1.34 6.54 -4.35
C TRP A 308 1.85 7.65 -5.29
N PRO A 309 1.66 7.50 -6.62
CA PRO A 309 1.89 8.58 -7.57
C PRO A 309 0.77 9.64 -7.44
N HIS A 310 1.00 10.63 -6.56
CA HIS A 310 0.06 11.69 -6.19
C HIS A 310 -0.71 12.31 -7.35
N LEU A 311 -0.02 12.73 -8.41
CA LEU A 311 -0.63 13.37 -9.57
C LEU A 311 -1.54 12.42 -10.36
N ASP A 312 -1.11 11.17 -10.55
CA ASP A 312 -1.88 10.18 -11.29
C ASP A 312 -3.14 9.75 -10.55
N VAL A 313 -3.06 9.64 -9.22
CA VAL A 313 -4.22 9.41 -8.36
C VAL A 313 -5.20 10.59 -8.46
N ALA A 314 -4.71 11.83 -8.35
CA ALA A 314 -5.56 13.03 -8.47
C ALA A 314 -6.22 13.15 -9.85
N LYS A 315 -5.47 12.90 -10.93
CA LYS A 315 -5.99 12.88 -12.32
C LYS A 315 -7.05 11.79 -12.48
N THR A 316 -6.82 10.60 -11.92
CA THR A 316 -7.75 9.48 -12.01
C THR A 316 -9.06 9.78 -11.28
N LEU A 317 -8.97 10.29 -10.05
CA LEU A 317 -10.13 10.77 -9.29
C LEU A 317 -10.91 11.82 -10.07
N THR A 318 -10.23 12.81 -10.65
CA THR A 318 -10.87 13.87 -11.44
C THR A 318 -11.62 13.31 -12.64
N ARG A 319 -11.02 12.37 -13.38
CA ARG A 319 -11.69 11.71 -14.51
C ARG A 319 -12.93 10.93 -14.07
N GLN A 320 -12.88 10.26 -12.92
CA GLN A 320 -14.03 9.52 -12.39
C GLN A 320 -15.18 10.44 -11.95
N VAL A 321 -14.85 11.57 -11.32
CA VAL A 321 -15.83 12.62 -10.97
C VAL A 321 -16.50 13.18 -12.23
N GLU A 322 -15.72 13.49 -13.27
CA GLU A 322 -16.24 13.96 -14.56
C GLU A 322 -17.14 12.90 -15.23
N ALA A 323 -16.72 11.64 -15.24
CA ALA A 323 -17.46 10.54 -15.84
C ALA A 323 -18.77 10.21 -15.11
N SER A 324 -18.79 10.38 -13.79
CA SER A 324 -19.97 10.10 -12.95
C SER A 324 -20.99 11.25 -12.94
N ALA A 325 -20.65 12.41 -13.52
CA ALA A 325 -21.49 13.61 -13.56
C ALA A 325 -22.07 13.98 -12.18
N LEU A 326 -21.24 13.89 -11.13
CA LEU A 326 -21.65 14.17 -9.76
C LEU A 326 -22.09 15.64 -9.63
N GLU A 327 -23.20 15.89 -8.93
CA GLU A 327 -23.63 17.27 -8.63
C GLU A 327 -22.73 17.92 -7.56
N ARG A 328 -22.16 17.10 -6.67
CA ARG A 328 -21.31 17.50 -5.56
C ARG A 328 -20.30 16.41 -5.24
N LEU A 329 -19.16 16.80 -4.69
CA LEU A 329 -18.24 15.84 -4.09
C LEU A 329 -18.75 15.41 -2.72
N GLU A 330 -18.48 14.15 -2.40
CA GLU A 330 -18.72 13.57 -1.07
C GLU A 330 -17.42 13.55 -0.26
N LEU A 331 -17.50 13.15 1.01
CA LEU A 331 -16.37 13.19 1.95
C LEU A 331 -15.17 12.40 1.44
N GLU A 332 -15.42 11.21 0.90
CA GLU A 332 -14.43 10.32 0.29
C GLU A 332 -13.62 10.97 -0.81
N HIS A 333 -14.28 11.75 -1.66
CA HIS A 333 -13.63 12.42 -2.77
C HIS A 333 -12.74 13.55 -2.27
N MET A 334 -13.20 14.30 -1.25
CA MET A 334 -12.44 15.39 -0.65
C MET A 334 -11.22 14.89 0.11
N GLU A 335 -11.37 13.81 0.89
CA GLU A 335 -10.26 13.18 1.62
C GLU A 335 -9.18 12.65 0.66
N VAL A 336 -9.57 11.94 -0.40
CA VAL A 336 -8.62 11.42 -1.41
C VAL A 336 -7.98 12.56 -2.20
N LEU A 337 -8.75 13.58 -2.60
CA LEU A 337 -8.21 14.74 -3.31
C LEU A 337 -7.17 15.48 -2.46
N GLU A 338 -7.48 15.76 -1.19
CA GLU A 338 -6.55 16.42 -0.28
C GLU A 338 -5.27 15.59 -0.08
N ALA A 339 -5.41 14.29 0.20
CA ALA A 339 -4.26 13.40 0.40
C ALA A 339 -3.41 13.19 -0.86
N SER A 340 -3.97 13.46 -2.04
CA SER A 340 -3.23 13.43 -3.31
C SER A 340 -2.37 14.69 -3.51
N LEU A 341 -2.59 15.78 -2.78
CA LEU A 341 -1.83 17.01 -3.01
C LEU A 341 -0.44 16.94 -2.37
N PRO A 342 0.64 17.21 -3.13
CA PRO A 342 1.97 17.24 -2.56
C PRO A 342 2.16 18.46 -1.63
N ASP A 343 3.17 18.40 -0.76
CA ASP A 343 3.59 19.57 0.02
C ASP A 343 4.27 20.63 -0.85
N VAL A 344 5.00 20.20 -1.87
CA VAL A 344 5.69 21.04 -2.84
C VAL A 344 5.37 20.52 -4.23
N PHE A 345 4.85 21.39 -5.09
CA PHE A 345 4.53 21.04 -6.48
C PHE A 345 5.82 20.98 -7.30
N ASP A 346 6.05 19.86 -7.98
CA ASP A 346 7.13 19.72 -8.96
C ASP A 346 6.91 20.70 -10.12
N VAL A 347 7.97 21.42 -10.49
CA VAL A 347 7.97 22.39 -11.58
C VAL A 347 7.59 21.76 -12.91
N VAL A 348 7.95 20.49 -13.13
CA VAL A 348 7.64 19.75 -14.37
C VAL A 348 6.15 19.45 -14.48
N GLU A 349 5.47 19.27 -13.36
CA GLU A 349 4.06 18.85 -13.30
C GLU A 349 3.06 20.00 -13.10
N ILE A 350 3.53 21.24 -12.92
CA ILE A 350 2.69 22.41 -12.58
C ILE A 350 1.47 22.54 -13.49
N ASP A 351 1.66 22.44 -14.80
CA ASP A 351 0.58 22.65 -15.76
C ASP A 351 -0.48 21.54 -15.68
N GLU A 352 -0.07 20.33 -15.32
CA GLU A 352 -0.98 19.20 -15.13
C GLU A 352 -1.78 19.33 -13.83
N TRP A 353 -1.13 19.78 -12.74
CA TRP A 353 -1.79 20.10 -11.48
C TRP A 353 -2.81 21.23 -11.63
N LEU A 354 -2.47 22.29 -12.38
CA LEU A 354 -3.41 23.39 -12.66
C LEU A 354 -4.57 22.94 -13.55
N ALA A 355 -4.32 22.12 -14.57
CA ALA A 355 -5.38 21.56 -15.40
C ALA A 355 -6.33 20.66 -14.60
N MET A 356 -5.79 19.88 -13.65
CA MET A 356 -6.59 19.09 -12.71
C MET A 356 -7.44 20.00 -11.81
N PHE A 357 -6.81 21.01 -11.18
CA PHE A 357 -7.51 21.95 -10.30
C PHE A 357 -8.65 22.68 -11.03
N ASP A 358 -8.43 23.09 -12.28
CA ASP A 358 -9.46 23.76 -13.10
C ASP A 358 -10.72 22.91 -13.29
N LYS A 359 -10.58 21.58 -13.34
CA LYS A 359 -11.70 20.65 -13.49
C LYS A 359 -12.48 20.44 -12.18
N VAL A 360 -11.80 20.48 -11.03
CA VAL A 360 -12.42 20.18 -9.72
C VAL A 360 -12.76 21.40 -8.89
N LYS A 361 -12.20 22.59 -9.18
CA LYS A 361 -12.37 23.80 -8.34
C LYS A 361 -13.82 24.16 -8.08
N GLN A 362 -14.73 23.99 -9.04
CA GLN A 362 -16.14 24.30 -8.84
C GLN A 362 -16.72 23.49 -7.67
N TYR A 363 -16.40 22.20 -7.61
CA TYR A 363 -16.82 21.34 -6.51
C TYR A 363 -16.11 21.69 -5.21
N VAL A 364 -14.79 21.91 -5.24
CA VAL A 364 -14.01 22.28 -4.05
C VAL A 364 -14.62 23.52 -3.39
N PHE A 365 -14.85 24.60 -4.14
CA PHE A 365 -15.43 25.82 -3.59
C PHE A 365 -16.90 25.66 -3.16
N ALA A 366 -17.67 24.79 -3.81
CA ALA A 366 -19.01 24.44 -3.32
C ALA A 366 -18.93 23.71 -1.97
N SER A 367 -17.95 22.82 -1.79
CA SER A 367 -17.69 22.07 -0.55
C SER A 367 -17.21 22.95 0.61
N LEU A 368 -16.71 24.17 0.37
CA LEU A 368 -16.43 25.14 1.45
C LEU A 368 -17.68 25.46 2.26
N MET A 369 -18.86 25.26 1.68
CA MET A 369 -20.15 25.59 2.28
C MET A 369 -20.77 24.49 3.11
N ASP A 370 -20.26 23.28 2.94
CA ASP A 370 -20.76 22.09 3.61
C ASP A 370 -20.03 21.91 4.96
N PRO A 371 -20.73 21.77 6.08
CA PRO A 371 -20.11 21.57 7.39
C PRO A 371 -19.11 20.41 7.45
N GLU A 372 -19.38 19.32 6.74
CA GLU A 372 -18.58 18.09 6.80
C GLU A 372 -17.37 18.17 5.87
N LEU A 373 -17.47 18.94 4.77
CA LEU A 373 -16.43 19.03 3.75
C LEU A 373 -15.57 20.29 3.86
N HIS A 374 -15.98 21.28 4.66
CA HIS A 374 -15.33 22.59 4.75
C HIS A 374 -13.83 22.48 5.03
N LEU A 375 -13.44 21.65 6.00
CA LEU A 375 -12.03 21.53 6.42
C LEU A 375 -11.15 20.99 5.30
N HIS A 376 -11.57 19.90 4.64
CA HIS A 376 -10.86 19.31 3.51
C HIS A 376 -10.80 20.28 2.32
N SER A 377 -11.90 20.97 2.04
CA SER A 377 -11.94 21.97 0.96
C SER A 377 -11.01 23.16 1.23
N ALA A 378 -11.04 23.69 2.46
CA ALA A 378 -10.13 24.76 2.87
C ALA A 378 -8.66 24.32 2.75
N ALA A 379 -8.34 23.07 3.13
CA ALA A 379 -7.00 22.51 2.98
C ALA A 379 -6.56 22.43 1.51
N VAL A 380 -7.43 21.95 0.62
CA VAL A 380 -7.17 21.91 -0.84
C VAL A 380 -6.92 23.31 -1.39
N VAL A 381 -7.76 24.30 -1.06
CA VAL A 381 -7.57 25.68 -1.54
C VAL A 381 -6.26 26.26 -1.01
N LYS A 382 -5.93 26.05 0.27
CA LYS A 382 -4.66 26.51 0.86
C LYS A 382 -3.45 25.91 0.17
N LYS A 383 -3.47 24.62 -0.17
CA LYS A 383 -2.36 23.95 -0.88
C LYS A 383 -2.04 24.64 -2.21
N PHE A 384 -3.05 25.05 -2.97
CA PHE A 384 -2.85 25.78 -4.23
C PHE A 384 -2.52 27.26 -4.01
N TRP A 385 -3.29 27.97 -3.19
CA TRP A 385 -3.17 29.42 -3.03
C TRP A 385 -1.95 29.85 -2.22
N LEU A 386 -1.59 29.09 -1.19
CA LEU A 386 -0.46 29.38 -0.29
C LEU A 386 0.84 28.67 -0.72
N CYS A 387 0.83 28.02 -1.89
CA CYS A 387 1.97 27.34 -2.48
C CYS A 387 3.19 28.28 -2.57
N SER A 388 4.38 27.78 -2.27
CA SER A 388 5.65 28.50 -2.47
C SER A 388 5.96 28.78 -3.94
N THR A 389 5.42 27.97 -4.85
CA THR A 389 5.56 28.13 -6.29
C THR A 389 4.60 29.21 -6.80
N GLU A 390 5.12 30.41 -7.04
CA GLU A 390 4.34 31.60 -7.43
C GLU A 390 3.41 31.34 -8.63
N ARG A 391 3.87 30.58 -9.63
CA ARG A 391 3.07 30.23 -10.82
C ARG A 391 1.80 29.44 -10.46
N VAL A 392 1.89 28.49 -9.53
CA VAL A 392 0.75 27.67 -9.07
C VAL A 392 -0.23 28.55 -8.30
N SER A 393 0.29 29.33 -7.34
CA SER A 393 -0.49 30.26 -6.53
C SER A 393 -1.22 31.30 -7.41
N ALA A 394 -0.50 32.07 -8.22
CA ALA A 394 -1.08 33.13 -9.03
C ALA A 394 -2.17 32.61 -9.99
N ARG A 395 -1.91 31.52 -10.72
CA ARG A 395 -2.88 30.96 -11.67
C ARG A 395 -4.09 30.34 -10.98
N SER A 396 -3.90 29.62 -9.87
CA SER A 396 -5.01 29.02 -9.14
C SER A 396 -5.92 30.09 -8.52
N ILE A 397 -5.36 31.17 -7.98
CA ILE A 397 -6.08 32.34 -7.47
C ILE A 397 -6.92 32.99 -8.57
N GLU A 398 -6.28 33.37 -9.68
CA GLU A 398 -6.95 34.00 -10.83
C GLU A 398 -8.10 33.13 -11.35
N ALA A 399 -7.86 31.83 -11.50
CA ALA A 399 -8.81 30.89 -12.05
C ALA A 399 -10.01 30.60 -11.13
N SER A 400 -9.93 30.91 -9.83
CA SER A 400 -10.94 30.54 -8.83
C SER A 400 -11.62 31.70 -8.09
N LYS A 401 -11.25 32.96 -8.39
CA LYS A 401 -11.92 34.17 -7.87
C LYS A 401 -13.45 34.10 -7.90
N LYS A 402 -14.01 33.75 -9.07
CA LYS A 402 -15.46 33.68 -9.28
C LYS A 402 -16.10 32.57 -8.44
N ASN A 403 -15.40 31.47 -8.23
CA ASN A 403 -15.87 30.35 -7.43
C ASN A 403 -15.96 30.72 -5.95
N LEU A 404 -14.98 31.45 -5.41
CA LEU A 404 -15.05 31.96 -4.04
C LEU A 404 -16.20 32.94 -3.85
N LEU A 405 -16.37 33.89 -4.78
CA LEU A 405 -17.47 34.84 -4.75
C LEU A 405 -18.84 34.13 -4.78
N GLN A 406 -18.96 33.09 -5.61
CA GLN A 406 -20.17 32.28 -5.71
C GLN A 406 -20.42 31.46 -4.43
N ALA A 407 -19.38 30.92 -3.80
CA ALA A 407 -19.48 30.21 -2.52
C ALA A 407 -20.00 31.14 -1.41
N LEU A 408 -19.45 32.36 -1.29
CA LEU A 408 -19.93 33.37 -0.34
C LEU A 408 -21.40 33.73 -0.60
N ARG A 409 -21.79 33.91 -1.87
CA ARG A 409 -23.19 34.14 -2.22
C ARG A 409 -24.09 33.00 -1.76
N PHE A 410 -23.69 31.75 -1.97
CA PHE A 410 -24.46 30.61 -1.47
C PHE A 410 -24.52 30.56 0.07
N LEU A 411 -23.46 30.96 0.77
CA LEU A 411 -23.44 31.03 2.24
C LEU A 411 -24.53 31.94 2.80
N TYR A 412 -24.74 33.08 2.17
CA TYR A 412 -25.56 34.16 2.75
C TYR A 412 -26.92 34.36 2.07
N SER A 413 -27.17 33.76 0.89
CA SER A 413 -28.41 33.96 0.10
C SER A 413 -29.70 33.34 0.67
N GLY A 414 -29.81 33.10 1.98
CA GLY A 414 -31.09 32.84 2.66
C GLY A 414 -31.86 31.55 2.28
N GLY A 415 -31.36 30.72 1.35
CA GLY A 415 -31.97 29.43 1.00
C GLY A 415 -32.04 28.47 2.19
N ALA A 416 -33.24 28.26 2.73
CA ALA A 416 -33.50 27.70 4.06
C ALA A 416 -33.29 26.17 4.22
N ASP A 417 -32.83 25.45 3.20
CA ASP A 417 -32.98 23.97 3.17
C ASP A 417 -31.68 23.15 3.33
N ARG A 418 -30.49 23.76 3.45
CA ARG A 418 -29.24 23.00 3.62
C ARG A 418 -28.48 23.39 4.88
N ALA A 419 -27.95 22.40 5.58
CA ALA A 419 -26.97 22.62 6.66
C ALA A 419 -25.78 23.39 6.08
N ARG A 420 -25.45 24.52 6.69
CA ARG A 420 -24.35 25.40 6.26
C ARG A 420 -23.22 25.31 7.26
N VAL A 421 -22.00 25.40 6.76
CA VAL A 421 -20.81 25.57 7.60
C VAL A 421 -20.99 26.76 8.56
N ASN A 422 -20.44 26.64 9.77
CA ASN A 422 -20.39 27.76 10.69
C ASN A 422 -19.59 28.92 10.06
N GLU A 423 -20.20 30.11 10.00
CA GLU A 423 -19.61 31.33 9.45
C GLU A 423 -18.20 31.58 10.00
N GLU A 424 -17.97 31.32 11.28
CA GLU A 424 -16.67 31.55 11.93
C GLU A 424 -15.54 30.72 11.32
N LEU A 425 -15.83 29.50 10.84
CA LEU A 425 -14.83 28.66 10.16
C LEU A 425 -14.43 29.26 8.81
N VAL A 426 -15.41 29.79 8.06
CA VAL A 426 -15.16 30.47 6.79
C VAL A 426 -14.38 31.77 7.02
N LEU A 427 -14.72 32.54 8.05
CA LEU A 427 -13.98 33.75 8.41
C LEU A 427 -12.54 33.43 8.84
N GLY A 428 -12.34 32.37 9.63
CA GLY A 428 -11.02 31.90 10.02
C GLY A 428 -10.17 31.51 8.81
N PHE A 429 -10.76 30.77 7.86
CA PHE A 429 -10.12 30.43 6.59
C PHE A 429 -9.72 31.67 5.78
N LEU A 430 -10.61 32.64 5.61
CA LEU A 430 -10.31 33.87 4.85
C LEU A 430 -9.24 34.74 5.54
N ARG A 431 -9.28 34.81 6.89
CA ARG A 431 -8.25 35.51 7.68
C ARG A 431 -6.89 34.86 7.48
N GLU A 432 -6.79 33.54 7.55
CA GLU A 432 -5.53 32.81 7.33
C GLU A 432 -4.97 33.04 5.92
N LEU A 433 -5.83 33.00 4.88
CA LEU A 433 -5.40 33.33 3.52
C LEU A 433 -4.86 34.77 3.42
N LYS A 434 -5.54 35.72 4.06
CA LYS A 434 -5.15 37.14 4.07
C LYS A 434 -3.82 37.36 4.81
N GLU A 435 -3.61 36.68 5.94
CA GLU A 435 -2.40 36.79 6.78
C GLU A 435 -1.13 36.38 6.04
N ARG A 436 -1.23 35.53 5.01
CA ARG A 436 -0.09 35.20 4.14
C ARG A 436 0.48 36.41 3.39
N GLY A 437 -0.35 37.43 3.14
CA GLY A 437 0.04 38.64 2.41
C GLY A 437 0.13 38.46 0.89
N GLY A 438 0.75 39.42 0.22
CA GLY A 438 1.02 39.38 -1.22
C GLY A 438 -0.23 39.32 -2.09
N ASN A 439 -0.18 38.55 -3.18
CA ASN A 439 -1.29 38.42 -4.12
C ASN A 439 -2.53 37.76 -3.49
N VAL A 440 -2.34 36.86 -2.52
CA VAL A 440 -3.46 36.19 -1.82
C VAL A 440 -4.29 37.21 -1.04
N GLN A 441 -3.64 38.09 -0.29
CA GLN A 441 -4.31 39.16 0.45
C GLN A 441 -5.10 40.08 -0.47
N LEU A 442 -4.49 40.50 -1.58
CA LEU A 442 -5.15 41.37 -2.56
C LEU A 442 -6.39 40.69 -3.16
N GLU A 443 -6.30 39.40 -3.47
CA GLU A 443 -7.43 38.69 -4.06
C GLU A 443 -8.57 38.46 -3.05
N VAL A 444 -8.26 38.04 -1.82
CA VAL A 444 -9.27 37.88 -0.77
C VAL A 444 -9.99 39.21 -0.52
N THR A 445 -9.23 40.31 -0.44
CA THR A 445 -9.78 41.67 -0.30
C THR A 445 -10.70 41.99 -1.47
N SER A 446 -10.24 41.78 -2.71
CA SER A 446 -11.00 42.05 -3.92
C SER A 446 -12.29 41.24 -4.01
N VAL A 447 -12.28 39.96 -3.59
CA VAL A 447 -13.48 39.11 -3.58
C VAL A 447 -14.50 39.61 -2.55
N VAL A 448 -14.06 39.98 -1.36
CA VAL A 448 -14.97 40.49 -0.31
C VAL A 448 -15.55 41.85 -0.69
N GLU A 449 -14.74 42.76 -1.26
CA GLU A 449 -15.22 44.04 -1.81
C GLU A 449 -16.22 43.81 -2.95
N SER A 450 -15.90 42.91 -3.90
CA SER A 450 -16.83 42.55 -4.98
C SER A 450 -18.15 41.99 -4.44
N PHE A 451 -18.09 41.19 -3.36
CA PHE A 451 -19.28 40.67 -2.69
C PHE A 451 -20.10 41.77 -2.03
N GLN A 452 -19.45 42.72 -1.34
CA GLN A 452 -20.10 43.89 -0.76
C GLN A 452 -20.82 44.74 -1.82
N GLU A 453 -20.19 44.94 -2.98
CA GLU A 453 -20.76 45.73 -4.08
C GLU A 453 -21.94 45.03 -4.76
N THR A 454 -21.82 43.72 -4.99
CA THR A 454 -22.82 42.94 -5.76
C THR A 454 -23.95 42.38 -4.90
N HIS A 455 -23.71 42.16 -3.61
CA HIS A 455 -24.64 41.54 -2.65
C HIS A 455 -24.65 42.30 -1.31
N PRO A 456 -25.04 43.59 -1.30
CA PRO A 456 -24.90 44.46 -0.13
C PRO A 456 -25.78 44.04 1.07
N GLU A 457 -26.94 43.42 0.82
CA GLU A 457 -27.83 42.97 1.89
C GLU A 457 -27.29 41.74 2.60
N GLU A 458 -26.82 40.75 1.82
CA GLU A 458 -26.14 39.57 2.34
C GLU A 458 -24.84 39.94 3.07
N TYR A 459 -24.07 40.91 2.54
CA TYR A 459 -22.87 41.41 3.20
C TYR A 459 -23.15 42.04 4.56
N LYS A 460 -24.21 42.86 4.70
CA LYS A 460 -24.63 43.46 5.98
C LYS A 460 -25.02 42.43 7.04
N LEU A 461 -25.55 41.29 6.61
CA LEU A 461 -25.92 40.18 7.49
C LEU A 461 -24.70 39.32 7.88
N SER A 462 -23.64 39.37 7.09
CA SER A 462 -22.40 38.66 7.35
C SER A 462 -21.46 39.42 8.29
N GLN A 463 -20.50 38.71 8.84
CA GLN A 463 -19.36 39.23 9.60
C GLN A 463 -18.10 39.36 8.73
N LEU A 464 -18.23 39.40 7.40
CA LEU A 464 -17.08 39.48 6.47
C LEU A 464 -16.20 40.71 6.68
N SER A 465 -16.73 41.80 7.24
CA SER A 465 -15.95 42.98 7.59
C SER A 465 -14.84 42.68 8.64
N THR A 466 -15.03 41.65 9.46
CA THR A 466 -14.06 41.20 10.47
C THR A 466 -12.82 40.53 9.85
N VAL A 467 -12.87 40.14 8.58
CA VAL A 467 -11.68 39.67 7.87
C VAL A 467 -10.66 40.81 7.71
N PHE A 468 -11.10 42.08 7.79
CA PHE A 468 -10.25 43.25 7.65
C PHE A 468 -9.69 43.82 8.95
N SER A 469 -10.38 43.61 10.08
CA SER A 469 -9.91 43.96 11.42
C SER A 469 -8.79 43.04 11.88
#